data_AF-A0A7Z0QR31-F1
#
_entry.id   AF-A0A7Z0QR31-F1
#
_cell.length_a   1.000
_cell.length_b   1.000
_cell.length_c   1.000
_cell.angle_alpha   90.00
_cell.angle_beta   90.00
_cell.angle_gamma   90.00
#
_symmetry.space_group_name_H-M   'P 1'
#
loop_
_entity.id
_entity.type
_entity.pdbx_description
1 polymer ?
#
loop_
_entity_poly.entity_id
_entity_poly.type
_entity_poly.pdbx_seq_one_letter_code
_entity_poly.pdbx_strand_id
1 'polypeptide(L)' 'MPTAERKSKQAPTLSHDRIAADIAAFRKAGGKVEVLGNTPIQRRVTPASGAAVTPAVAAPAAATRARR' A
#
# COMPACT_ATOMS: atom_id res chain seq x y z
N MET A 1 17.33 27.04 19.19
CA MET A 1 16.48 26.01 18.53
C MET A 1 17.38 24.86 18.10
N PRO A 2 17.40 23.70 18.77
CA PRO A 2 18.12 22.55 18.23
C PRO A 2 17.17 21.77 17.30
N THR A 3 17.38 21.89 16.00
CA THR A 3 16.83 20.95 15.02
C THR A 3 17.64 19.67 15.10
N ALA A 4 17.18 18.71 15.90
CA ALA A 4 17.81 17.41 16.02
C ALA A 4 17.78 16.70 14.66
N GLU A 5 18.97 16.52 14.07
CA GLU A 5 19.20 15.67 12.90
C GLU A 5 18.69 14.26 13.22
N ARG A 6 17.56 13.86 12.63
CA ARG A 6 17.11 12.48 12.67
C ARG A 6 18.06 11.65 11.83
N LYS A 7 19.11 11.13 12.46
CA LYS A 7 20.00 10.12 11.91
C LYS A 7 19.13 8.96 11.41
N SER A 8 19.00 8.84 10.09
CA SER A 8 18.38 7.70 9.42
C SER A 8 19.28 6.50 9.63
N LYS A 9 19.16 5.85 10.80
CA LYS A 9 19.68 4.50 10.99
C LYS A 9 19.07 3.66 9.87
N GLN A 10 19.89 3.18 8.94
CA GLN A 10 19.48 2.16 7.98
C GLN A 10 18.72 1.09 8.77
N ALA A 11 17.41 1.01 8.52
CA ALA A 11 16.57 0.06 9.22
C ALA A 11 17.13 -1.33 8.90
N PRO A 12 17.43 -2.17 9.91
CA PRO A 12 17.78 -3.55 9.66
C PRO A 12 16.68 -4.18 8.80
N THR A 13 17.06 -5.08 7.89
CA THR A 13 16.12 -5.77 7.00
C THR A 13 14.91 -6.26 7.78
N LEU A 14 13.76 -5.66 7.53
CA LEU A 14 12.50 -5.97 8.22
C LEU A 14 12.05 -7.36 7.78
N SER A 15 12.31 -8.36 8.62
CA SER A 15 11.76 -9.71 8.46
C SER A 15 10.41 -9.84 9.16
N HIS A 16 9.57 -10.75 8.68
CA HIS A 16 8.27 -11.03 9.27
C HIS A 16 8.39 -11.41 10.76
N ASP A 17 9.36 -12.27 11.09
CA ASP A 17 9.57 -12.75 12.46
C ASP A 17 9.87 -11.62 13.45
N ARG A 18 10.66 -10.62 13.04
CA ARG A 18 10.93 -9.46 13.89
C ARG A 18 9.69 -8.63 14.14
N ILE A 19 8.91 -8.36 13.10
CA ILE A 19 7.66 -7.61 13.22
C ILE A 19 6.72 -8.32 14.19
N ALA A 20 6.61 -9.66 14.09
CA ALA A 20 5.78 -10.45 15.00
C ALA A 20 6.26 -10.36 16.46
N ALA A 21 7.58 -10.46 16.69
CA ALA A 21 8.17 -10.31 18.01
C ALA A 21 7.91 -8.92 18.63
N ASP A 22 8.06 -7.86 17.83
CA ASP A 22 7.83 -6.48 18.27
C ASP A 22 6.36 -6.23 18.62
N ILE A 23 5.43 -6.75 17.80
CA ILE A 23 3.98 -6.68 18.09
C ILE A 23 3.66 -7.41 19.41
N ALA A 24 4.26 -8.58 19.64
CA ALA A 24 4.04 -9.33 20.88
C ALA A 24 4.58 -8.58 22.10
N ALA A 25 5.78 -7.99 22.00
CA ALA A 25 6.37 -7.18 23.07
C ALA A 25 5.50 -5.94 23.39
N PHE A 26 5.02 -5.25 22.35
CA PHE A 26 4.14 -4.09 22.51
C PHE A 26 2.83 -4.45 23.24
N ARG A 27 2.21 -5.57 22.86
CA ARG A 27 0.99 -6.07 23.53
C ARG A 27 1.24 -6.48 24.98
N LYS A 28 2.39 -7.11 25.27
CA LYS A 28 2.80 -7.47 26.65
C LYS A 28 3.02 -6.25 27.55
N ALA A 29 3.49 -5.14 26.98
CA ALA A 29 3.65 -3.87 27.69
C ALA A 29 2.31 -3.12 27.93
N GLY A 30 1.17 -3.70 27.54
CA GLY A 30 -0.15 -3.09 27.68
C GLY A 30 -0.55 -2.19 26.50
N GLY A 31 0.24 -2.18 25.41
CA GLY A 31 -0.08 -1.46 24.20
C GLY A 31 -1.25 -2.09 23.43
N LYS A 32 -2.14 -1.24 22.90
CA LYS A 32 -3.27 -1.65 22.06
C LYS A 32 -3.08 -1.09 20.65
N VAL A 33 -3.23 -1.94 19.65
CA VAL A 33 -3.22 -1.54 18.24
C VAL A 33 -4.66 -1.35 17.79
N GLU A 34 -5.02 -0.15 17.39
CA GLU A 34 -6.35 0.19 16.86
C GLU A 34 -6.24 0.56 15.38
N VAL A 35 -7.21 0.09 14.58
CA VAL A 35 -7.26 0.35 13.15
C VAL A 35 -8.14 1.59 12.93
N LEU A 36 -7.52 2.72 12.59
CA LEU A 36 -8.22 3.98 12.31
C LEU A 36 -8.93 3.98 10.94
N GLY A 37 -8.54 3.07 10.05
CA GLY A 37 -9.09 2.94 8.70
C GLY A 37 -8.18 2.09 7.82
N ASN A 38 -8.67 1.72 6.64
CA ASN A 38 -7.87 1.01 5.65
C ASN A 38 -7.34 2.00 4.60
N THR A 39 -6.07 2.39 4.72
CA THR A 39 -5.42 3.24 3.71
C THR A 39 -4.85 2.35 2.60
N PRO A 40 -5.26 2.53 1.33
CA PRO A 40 -4.70 1.75 0.24
C PRO A 40 -3.22 2.06 0.07
N ILE A 41 -2.40 1.02 -0.06
CA ILE A 41 -0.97 1.16 -0.29
C ILE A 41 -0.77 1.69 -1.72
N GLN A 42 -0.30 2.93 -1.85
CA GLN A 42 0.15 3.45 -3.13
C GLN A 42 1.48 2.78 -3.48
N ARG A 43 1.45 1.82 -4.40
CA ARG A 43 2.68 1.31 -5.00
C ARG A 43 3.26 2.44 -5.85
N ARG A 44 4.49 2.89 -5.54
CA ARG A 44 5.25 3.69 -6.50
C ARG A 44 5.41 2.85 -7.75
N VAL A 45 4.70 3.22 -8.81
CA VAL A 45 5.00 2.72 -10.14
C VAL A 45 6.32 3.38 -10.49
N THR A 46 7.42 2.63 -10.37
CA THR A 46 8.62 3.00 -11.13
C THR A 46 8.16 2.99 -12.58
N PRO A 47 8.18 4.12 -13.32
CA PRO A 47 7.77 4.09 -14.71
C PRO A 47 8.68 3.08 -15.41
N ALA A 48 8.10 1.96 -15.83
CA ALA A 48 8.75 1.09 -16.79
C ALA A 48 8.99 1.97 -18.01
N SER A 49 10.26 2.17 -18.34
CA SER A 49 10.66 2.81 -19.60
C SER A 49 9.89 2.12 -20.73
N GLY A 50 9.21 2.93 -21.53
CA GLY A 50 8.00 2.54 -22.24
C GLY A 50 8.12 1.32 -23.16
N ALA A 51 7.12 0.46 -23.08
CA ALA A 51 6.61 -0.26 -24.23
C ALA A 51 5.11 0.07 -24.32
N ALA A 52 4.75 0.83 -25.35
CA ALA A 52 3.39 1.26 -25.60
C ALA A 52 2.48 0.03 -25.74
N VAL A 53 1.44 -0.04 -24.89
CA VAL A 53 0.30 -0.92 -25.13
C VAL A 53 -0.77 -0.05 -25.79
N THR A 54 -0.95 -0.24 -27.08
CA THR A 54 -2.03 0.37 -27.88
C THR A 54 -3.39 0.00 -27.27
N PRO A 55 -4.31 0.96 -27.07
CA PRO A 55 -5.67 0.63 -26.62
C PRO A 55 -6.46 0.08 -27.81
N ALA A 56 -6.79 -1.21 -27.75
CA ALA A 56 -7.77 -1.80 -28.66
C ALA A 56 -9.18 -1.30 -28.29
N VAL A 57 -9.71 -0.40 -29.13
CA VAL A 57 -11.09 0.06 -29.11
C VAL A 57 -12.01 -1.12 -29.48
N ALA A 58 -13.01 -1.40 -28.63
CA ALA A 58 -14.30 -1.94 -29.07
C ALA A 58 -15.34 -1.83 -27.95
N ALA A 59 -16.15 -0.77 -27.99
CA ALA A 59 -17.49 -0.75 -27.42
C ALA A 59 -18.49 -0.72 -28.58
N PRO A 60 -19.62 -1.43 -28.47
CA PRO A 60 -20.86 -0.92 -29.01
C PRO A 60 -21.87 -0.63 -27.88
N ALA A 61 -22.44 0.57 -27.96
CA ALA A 61 -23.42 1.12 -27.05
C ALA A 61 -24.84 0.54 -27.26
N ALA A 62 -25.51 0.28 -26.13
CA ALA A 62 -26.93 0.36 -25.76
C ALA A 62 -28.12 0.28 -26.77
N ALA A 63 -29.20 -0.34 -26.25
CA ALA A 63 -30.65 -0.27 -26.57
C ALA A 63 -31.17 -1.26 -27.64
N THR A 64 -32.24 -2.04 -27.43
CA THR A 64 -33.58 -1.70 -26.89
C THR A 64 -34.33 -2.92 -26.34
N ARG A 65 -35.14 -2.69 -25.30
CA ARG A 65 -36.09 -3.61 -24.65
C ARG A 65 -37.37 -3.74 -25.47
N ALA A 66 -37.80 -4.94 -25.88
CA ALA A 66 -39.19 -5.22 -26.27
C ALA A 66 -39.52 -6.71 -26.14
N ARG A 67 -40.77 -6.97 -25.73
CA ARG A 67 -41.39 -8.23 -25.30
C ARG A 67 -41.48 -9.24 -26.44
N ARG A 68 -41.40 -10.54 -26.11
CA ARG A 68 -42.15 -11.59 -26.81
C ARG A 68 -42.66 -12.59 -25.79
#